data_AF-A0A538K3R8-F1
#
_entry.id   AF-A0A538K3R8-F1
#
_cell.length_a   1.000
_cell.length_b   1.000
_cell.length_c   1.000
_cell.angle_alpha   90.00
_cell.angle_beta   90.00
_cell.angle_gamma   90.00
#
_symmetry.space_group_name_H-M   'P 1'
#
loop_
_entity.id
_entity.type
_entity.pdbx_description
1 polymer ?
#
loop_
_entity_poly.entity_id
_entity_poly.type
_entity_poly.pdbx_seq_one_letter_code
_entity_poly.pdbx_strand_id
1 'polypeptide(L)'
;MPSDLLTACRQAWDDVLNLGEVHGYRNAQATVLAPTGCLVGDSLVSTSRGLVRLRTLGDPVGSKWQELDVEVATDDGPRQATQFYVNGFEQVVSIETDRGYRIQGTATHRIKVVDSEGNWVWRRFAEIKKEDRVPLMLNGLVGEPQEVELPPLGDLYWTADFRTHVPRRMTAELAEFVGYFMGDGSLHAKGLRLCVAKGDDDVVERLVDLGAALFGLDASITQKKGYTEVAFNSVPLAVWWEACGFAKLPPSAEHSGKGWHAHIPDSVLHTNDREIYAAFIRGLFEADGTTSNGYVSWSTVTESFSRDVQSLLLALGFVTTRKVDLPSTNWGANDRFVLRLLNVAAAERYLHEIDFMSVRKAASLWQGDHRQASRQDHIPLSRAKVDELAPENDSLRKTMLMSLARRGDVSRRSAAALLERTADPELEQALGFYYDTVTTVEMLDDQPTFDISVPDNVTYVANGFVSHNTISFMMDCDTTGVEPDFSLVKSKKLVGGGEITIVNKSVPMALEKLGYAPTEVEEIVAFVDERNTVVGAPFVKAEHYPVFDCAVGDRAIHYTGHTKMMGAVQPFISGAISKTVNLPETVTVDEVAKLFSDSWKLGVKAIAIYRDNCKVAQPLSG
;
A
#
# COMPACT_ATOMS: atom_id res chain seq x y z
N MET A 1 33.05 0.63 10.42
CA MET A 1 33.12 0.14 11.81
C MET A 1 34.57 0.17 12.27
N PRO A 2 34.87 0.73 13.45
CA PRO A 2 36.20 0.63 14.07
C PRO A 2 36.63 -0.83 14.25
N SER A 3 37.94 -1.13 14.11
CA SER A 3 38.48 -2.49 14.19
C SER A 3 38.16 -3.18 15.51
N ASP A 4 38.26 -2.46 16.60
CA ASP A 4 38.12 -3.01 17.95
C ASP A 4 36.66 -3.40 18.22
N LEU A 5 35.72 -2.62 17.68
CA LEU A 5 34.30 -2.93 17.73
C LEU A 5 33.97 -4.17 16.90
N LEU A 6 34.54 -4.30 15.70
CA LEU A 6 34.36 -5.49 14.87
C LEU A 6 34.91 -6.76 15.54
N THR A 7 36.08 -6.65 16.18
CA THR A 7 36.69 -7.75 16.95
C THR A 7 35.84 -8.12 18.15
N ALA A 8 35.35 -7.14 18.92
CA ALA A 8 34.46 -7.38 20.06
C ALA A 8 33.14 -8.05 19.62
N CYS A 9 32.56 -7.62 18.49
CA CYS A 9 31.37 -8.27 17.93
C CYS A 9 31.62 -9.72 17.55
N ARG A 10 32.76 -10.04 16.92
CA ARG A 10 33.12 -11.42 16.57
C ARG A 10 33.31 -12.28 17.81
N GLN A 11 34.06 -11.78 18.79
CA GLN A 11 34.27 -12.49 20.06
C GLN A 11 32.94 -12.75 20.78
N ALA A 12 32.03 -11.78 20.80
CA ALA A 12 30.71 -11.97 21.39
C ALA A 12 29.92 -13.09 20.70
N TRP A 13 29.99 -13.19 19.36
CA TRP A 13 29.35 -14.29 18.61
C TRP A 13 30.03 -15.64 18.81
N ASP A 14 31.36 -15.66 18.94
CA ASP A 14 32.10 -16.88 19.29
C ASP A 14 31.71 -17.37 20.70
N ASP A 15 31.57 -16.45 21.66
CA ASP A 15 31.12 -16.75 23.01
C ASP A 15 29.67 -17.25 23.04
N VAL A 16 28.78 -16.68 22.22
CA VAL A 16 27.41 -17.18 22.02
C VAL A 16 27.46 -18.61 21.50
N LEU A 17 28.27 -18.91 20.49
CA LEU A 17 28.39 -20.26 19.95
C LEU A 17 28.89 -21.25 21.02
N ASN A 18 29.97 -20.90 21.73
CA ASN A 18 30.55 -21.73 22.79
C ASN A 18 29.53 -22.04 23.91
N LEU A 19 28.79 -21.03 24.37
CA LEU A 19 27.75 -21.22 25.39
C LEU A 19 26.57 -22.03 24.83
N GLY A 20 26.23 -21.83 23.57
CA GLY A 20 25.24 -22.61 22.83
C GLY A 20 25.58 -24.09 22.73
N GLU A 21 26.85 -24.44 22.48
CA GLU A 21 27.30 -25.83 22.43
C GLU A 21 27.23 -26.53 23.81
N VAL A 22 27.52 -25.80 24.89
CA VAL A 22 27.50 -26.35 26.26
C VAL A 22 26.07 -26.51 26.80
N HIS A 23 25.20 -25.52 26.54
CA HIS A 23 23.88 -25.43 27.18
C HIS A 23 22.71 -25.78 26.24
N GLY A 24 22.90 -25.67 24.93
CA GLY A 24 21.90 -25.88 23.89
C GLY A 24 20.98 -24.67 23.68
N TYR A 25 20.89 -24.19 22.43
CA TYR A 25 19.77 -23.37 21.95
C TYR A 25 18.78 -24.29 21.26
N ARG A 26 17.81 -24.85 22.01
CA ARG A 26 16.87 -25.86 21.47
C ARG A 26 15.62 -25.19 20.94
N ASN A 27 15.29 -25.42 19.67
CA ASN A 27 14.06 -24.94 19.02
C ASN A 27 13.79 -23.47 19.32
N ALA A 28 14.80 -22.61 19.13
CA ALA A 28 14.78 -21.22 19.54
C ALA A 28 15.25 -20.31 18.41
N GLN A 29 14.57 -19.19 18.23
CA GLN A 29 14.90 -18.21 17.20
C GLN A 29 15.11 -16.83 17.84
N ALA A 30 16.22 -16.17 17.47
CA ALA A 30 16.65 -14.88 18.01
C ALA A 30 16.82 -13.81 16.91
N THR A 31 16.24 -14.00 15.73
CA THR A 31 16.51 -13.15 14.57
C THR A 31 15.64 -11.90 14.57
N VAL A 32 16.13 -10.81 15.16
CA VAL A 32 15.48 -9.48 15.12
C VAL A 32 15.39 -8.91 13.69
N LEU A 33 14.56 -9.46 12.79
CA LEU A 33 14.30 -8.84 11.50
C LEU A 33 13.47 -7.57 11.73
N ALA A 34 14.18 -6.44 11.69
CA ALA A 34 13.57 -5.14 11.55
C ALA A 34 12.68 -5.08 10.29
N PRO A 35 11.71 -4.17 10.25
CA PRO A 35 11.07 -3.74 9.00
C PRO A 35 12.15 -3.45 7.98
N THR A 36 12.18 -4.21 6.89
CA THR A 36 13.23 -3.98 5.88
C THR A 36 12.73 -3.08 4.77
N GLY A 37 11.43 -3.02 4.47
CA GLY A 37 10.91 -2.31 3.31
C GLY A 37 9.99 -1.15 3.65
N CYS A 38 10.31 0.09 3.29
CA CYS A 38 9.43 1.26 3.49
C CYS A 38 9.26 2.07 2.19
N LEU A 39 8.17 2.83 2.09
CA LEU A 39 7.86 3.74 0.97
C LEU A 39 8.07 5.20 1.35
N VAL A 40 8.14 6.09 0.36
CA VAL A 40 8.19 7.54 0.60
C VAL A 40 6.85 8.09 1.11
N GLY A 41 6.91 9.13 1.92
CA GLY A 41 5.73 9.70 2.57
C GLY A 41 4.70 10.36 1.65
N ASP A 42 5.05 10.67 0.40
CA ASP A 42 4.15 11.27 -0.60
C ASP A 42 3.27 10.25 -1.34
N SER A 43 3.55 8.94 -1.22
CA SER A 43 2.74 7.89 -1.82
C SER A 43 1.29 7.95 -1.36
N LEU A 44 0.35 7.94 -2.30
CA LEU A 44 -1.09 7.87 -2.05
C LEU A 44 -1.49 6.42 -1.79
N VAL A 45 -1.99 6.16 -0.59
CA VAL A 45 -2.46 4.85 -0.15
C VAL A 45 -3.98 4.80 -0.27
N SER A 46 -4.50 3.74 -0.86
CA SER A 46 -5.95 3.48 -0.92
C SER A 46 -6.46 3.00 0.43
N THR A 47 -7.25 3.82 1.11
CA THR A 47 -7.77 3.54 2.45
C THR A 47 -9.26 3.82 2.57
N SER A 48 -9.92 3.32 3.64
CA SER A 48 -11.30 3.69 3.98
C SER A 48 -11.47 5.16 4.38
N ARG A 49 -10.36 5.90 4.55
CA ARG A 49 -10.31 7.35 4.73
C ARG A 49 -10.00 8.10 3.43
N GLY A 50 -10.13 7.44 2.28
CA GLY A 50 -9.81 7.96 0.95
C GLY A 50 -8.39 7.67 0.50
N LEU A 51 -7.93 8.39 -0.52
CA LEU A 51 -6.55 8.34 -1.02
C LEU A 51 -5.66 9.20 -0.13
N VAL A 52 -5.06 8.60 0.89
CA VAL A 52 -4.32 9.33 1.93
C VAL A 52 -2.82 9.26 1.63
N ARG A 53 -2.09 10.37 1.82
CA ARG A 53 -0.63 10.33 1.74
C ARG A 53 -0.08 9.50 2.89
N LEU A 54 0.82 8.57 2.61
CA LEU A 54 1.34 7.63 3.61
C LEU A 54 1.82 8.33 4.89
N ARG A 55 2.52 9.46 4.78
CA ARG A 55 3.03 10.20 5.95
C ARG A 55 1.94 10.76 6.88
N THR A 56 0.71 10.91 6.42
CA THR A 56 -0.38 11.51 7.20
C THR A 56 -1.23 10.47 7.93
N LEU A 57 -0.94 9.18 7.76
CA LEU A 57 -1.59 8.10 8.50
C LEU A 57 -1.16 8.03 9.97
N GLY A 58 -0.06 8.68 10.34
CA GLY A 58 0.36 8.88 11.73
C GLY A 58 1.18 10.15 11.89
N ASP A 59 1.81 10.33 13.05
CA ASP A 59 2.71 11.44 13.33
C ASP A 59 4.11 11.15 12.75
N PRO A 60 4.57 11.84 11.69
CA PRO A 60 5.85 11.55 11.06
C PRO A 60 7.07 11.87 11.95
N VAL A 61 6.89 12.64 13.03
CA VAL A 61 7.93 12.95 14.02
C VAL A 61 7.69 12.27 15.37
N GLY A 62 6.68 11.39 15.42
CA GLY A 62 6.26 10.70 16.62
C GLY A 62 7.05 9.43 16.93
N SER A 63 6.41 8.54 17.69
CA SER A 63 6.99 7.22 18.01
C SER A 63 7.19 6.38 16.75
N LYS A 64 8.19 5.50 16.78
CA LYS A 64 8.52 4.62 15.65
C LYS A 64 7.34 3.76 15.19
N TRP A 65 6.59 3.23 16.15
CA TRP A 65 5.37 2.49 15.94
C TRP A 65 4.20 3.24 16.57
N GLN A 66 3.12 3.35 15.83
CA GLN A 66 1.92 4.08 16.23
C GLN A 66 0.70 3.23 15.93
N GLU A 67 -0.30 3.28 16.80
CA GLU A 67 -1.58 2.62 16.54
C GLU A 67 -2.24 3.25 15.32
N LEU A 68 -2.77 2.40 14.46
CA LEU A 68 -3.53 2.80 13.29
C LEU A 68 -4.79 1.95 13.24
N ASP A 69 -5.90 2.56 12.85
CA ASP A 69 -7.17 1.87 12.67
C ASP A 69 -7.80 2.35 11.37
N VAL A 70 -7.33 1.78 10.26
CA VAL A 70 -7.84 2.09 8.93
C VAL A 70 -7.85 0.85 8.07
N GLU A 71 -8.92 0.66 7.31
CA GLU A 71 -8.97 -0.38 6.29
C GLU A 71 -8.22 0.10 5.04
N VAL A 72 -7.46 -0.77 4.40
CA VAL A 72 -6.67 -0.47 3.20
C VAL A 72 -6.99 -1.44 2.08
N ALA A 73 -6.88 -0.97 0.85
CA ALA A 73 -7.04 -1.82 -0.33
C ALA A 73 -5.86 -2.78 -0.45
N THR A 74 -6.14 -4.03 -0.79
CA THR A 74 -5.14 -5.08 -1.02
C THR A 74 -5.49 -5.92 -2.25
N ASP A 75 -4.57 -6.79 -2.69
CA ASP A 75 -4.80 -7.70 -3.82
C ASP A 75 -5.82 -8.81 -3.55
N ASP A 76 -6.29 -8.95 -2.32
CA ASP A 76 -7.27 -9.95 -1.88
C ASP A 76 -8.45 -9.29 -1.13
N GLY A 77 -8.84 -8.08 -1.57
CA GLY A 77 -9.91 -7.28 -0.97
C GLY A 77 -9.44 -6.42 0.21
N PRO A 78 -10.31 -5.59 0.81
CA PRO A 78 -9.91 -4.68 1.88
C PRO A 78 -9.43 -5.42 3.14
N ARG A 79 -8.42 -4.89 3.84
CA ARG A 79 -7.89 -5.44 5.09
C ARG A 79 -7.55 -4.35 6.10
N GLN A 80 -7.60 -4.70 7.36
CA GLN A 80 -7.31 -3.79 8.46
C GLN A 80 -5.79 -3.51 8.57
N ALA A 81 -5.41 -2.24 8.47
CA ALA A 81 -4.12 -1.77 8.92
C ALA A 81 -4.18 -1.39 10.42
N THR A 82 -3.24 -1.91 11.21
CA THR A 82 -3.25 -1.81 12.68
C THR A 82 -2.13 -0.94 13.24
N GLN A 83 -1.08 -0.70 12.45
CA GLN A 83 0.04 0.14 12.87
C GLN A 83 0.61 0.98 11.73
N PHE A 84 1.10 2.16 12.10
CA PHE A 84 1.92 3.03 11.26
C PHE A 84 3.38 2.97 11.76
N TYR A 85 4.32 2.92 10.82
CA TYR A 85 5.74 2.79 11.08
C TYR A 85 6.53 3.96 10.50
N VAL A 86 7.30 4.63 11.34
CA VAL A 86 8.26 5.68 10.97
C VAL A 86 9.65 5.05 10.92
N ASN A 87 10.22 4.92 9.72
CA ASN A 87 11.54 4.31 9.57
C ASN A 87 12.67 5.33 9.77
N GLY A 88 12.53 6.50 9.14
CA GLY A 88 13.56 7.53 9.07
C GLY A 88 14.00 7.81 7.64
N PHE A 89 15.13 8.49 7.48
CA PHE A 89 15.70 8.81 6.16
C PHE A 89 16.48 7.62 5.62
N GLU A 90 16.17 7.22 4.40
CA GLU A 90 16.85 6.13 3.70
C GLU A 90 16.99 6.48 2.22
N GLN A 91 18.01 5.92 1.59
CA GLN A 91 18.17 5.99 0.14
C GLN A 91 17.02 5.21 -0.54
N VAL A 92 16.38 5.83 -1.53
CA VAL A 92 15.21 5.22 -2.17
C VAL A 92 15.46 4.83 -3.63
N VAL A 93 14.86 3.73 -4.04
CA VAL A 93 14.73 3.33 -5.44
C VAL A 93 13.40 3.87 -5.97
N SER A 94 13.43 4.48 -7.13
CA SER A 94 12.26 4.90 -7.91
C SER A 94 12.03 3.92 -9.05
N ILE A 95 10.81 3.39 -9.14
CA ILE A 95 10.37 2.52 -10.23
C ILE A 95 9.30 3.28 -11.01
N GLU A 96 9.50 3.44 -12.32
CA GLU A 96 8.52 4.04 -13.22
C GLU A 96 8.19 3.10 -14.39
N THR A 97 6.91 3.05 -14.75
CA THR A 97 6.36 2.20 -15.80
C THR A 97 6.23 2.92 -17.15
N ASP A 98 5.94 2.19 -18.23
CA ASP A 98 5.77 2.73 -19.58
C ASP A 98 4.64 3.76 -19.68
N ARG A 99 3.58 3.61 -18.88
CA ARG A 99 2.51 4.63 -18.80
C ARG A 99 2.81 5.75 -17.81
N GLY A 100 3.96 5.71 -17.13
CA GLY A 100 4.45 6.76 -16.22
C GLY A 100 3.97 6.66 -14.78
N TYR A 101 3.37 5.53 -14.37
CA TYR A 101 3.08 5.27 -12.96
C TYR A 101 4.37 5.07 -12.19
N ARG A 102 4.43 5.60 -10.96
CA ARG A 102 5.66 5.59 -10.17
C ARG A 102 5.42 5.21 -8.71
N ILE A 103 6.33 4.41 -8.18
CA ILE A 103 6.45 4.12 -6.75
C ILE A 103 7.89 4.27 -6.31
N GLN A 104 8.10 4.75 -5.08
CA GLN A 104 9.42 5.04 -4.52
C GLN A 104 9.51 4.50 -3.10
N GLY A 105 10.63 3.86 -2.77
CA GLY A 105 10.84 3.25 -1.46
C GLY A 105 12.23 2.68 -1.29
N THR A 106 12.53 2.16 -0.11
CA THR A 106 13.83 1.54 0.22
C THR A 106 14.15 0.38 -0.73
N ALA A 107 15.43 0.12 -0.97
CA ALA A 107 15.91 -0.97 -1.84
C ALA A 107 15.33 -2.37 -1.51
N THR A 108 15.00 -2.58 -0.25
CA THR A 108 14.47 -3.82 0.34
C THR A 108 12.95 -3.93 0.31
N HIS A 109 12.24 -2.83 0.02
CA HIS A 109 10.79 -2.84 -0.13
C HIS A 109 10.37 -3.71 -1.32
N ARG A 110 9.19 -4.34 -1.25
CA ARG A 110 8.72 -5.30 -2.25
C ARG A 110 7.41 -4.87 -2.89
N ILE A 111 7.28 -5.12 -4.17
CA ILE A 111 6.01 -5.03 -4.92
C ILE A 111 5.74 -6.34 -5.65
N LYS A 112 4.49 -6.57 -6.04
CA LYS A 112 4.14 -7.67 -6.94
C LYS A 112 4.66 -7.39 -8.35
N VAL A 113 5.19 -8.44 -8.96
CA VAL A 113 5.61 -8.49 -10.37
C VAL A 113 4.96 -9.72 -10.99
N VAL A 114 4.55 -9.61 -12.25
CA VAL A 114 4.03 -10.72 -13.05
C VAL A 114 5.19 -11.43 -13.71
N ASP A 115 5.32 -12.74 -13.47
CA ASP A 115 6.33 -13.58 -14.12
C ASP A 115 5.93 -13.96 -15.56
N SER A 116 6.76 -14.78 -16.22
CA SER A 116 6.52 -15.22 -17.60
C SER A 116 5.30 -16.12 -17.78
N GLU A 117 4.81 -16.74 -16.70
CA GLU A 117 3.64 -17.62 -16.71
C GLU A 117 2.35 -16.87 -16.39
N GLY A 118 2.46 -15.61 -15.93
CA GLY A 118 1.34 -14.77 -15.52
C GLY A 118 1.11 -14.76 -14.02
N ASN A 119 1.94 -15.44 -13.22
CA ASN A 119 1.79 -15.52 -11.78
C ASN A 119 2.39 -14.28 -11.09
N TRP A 120 1.85 -13.94 -9.92
CA TRP A 120 2.27 -12.76 -9.17
C TRP A 120 3.28 -13.12 -8.09
N VAL A 121 4.52 -12.67 -8.27
CA VAL A 121 5.64 -12.90 -7.35
C VAL A 121 6.07 -11.62 -6.66
N TRP A 122 6.49 -11.71 -5.41
CA TRP A 122 7.10 -10.57 -4.71
C TRP A 122 8.53 -10.35 -5.19
N ARG A 123 8.89 -9.10 -5.48
CA ARG A 123 10.26 -8.73 -5.84
C ARG A 123 10.69 -7.46 -5.11
N ARG A 124 11.94 -7.44 -4.61
CA ARG A 124 12.48 -6.26 -3.94
C ARG A 124 12.77 -5.16 -4.95
N PHE A 125 12.69 -3.90 -4.54
CA PHE A 125 12.95 -2.75 -5.42
C PHE A 125 14.35 -2.84 -6.07
N ALA A 126 15.37 -3.28 -5.32
CA ALA A 126 16.71 -3.49 -5.85
C ALA A 126 16.84 -4.63 -6.89
N GLU A 127 15.86 -5.52 -6.96
CA GLU A 127 15.81 -6.67 -7.88
C GLU A 127 14.93 -6.40 -9.10
N ILE A 128 14.11 -5.34 -9.06
CA ILE A 128 13.25 -4.92 -10.18
C ILE A 128 14.12 -4.48 -11.34
N LYS A 129 13.75 -4.93 -12.53
CA LYS A 129 14.46 -4.65 -13.78
C LYS A 129 13.51 -4.02 -14.80
N LYS A 130 14.09 -3.35 -15.79
CA LYS A 130 13.35 -2.97 -16.99
C LYS A 130 12.72 -4.21 -17.63
N GLU A 131 11.55 -4.04 -18.23
CA GLU A 131 10.70 -5.10 -18.79
C GLU A 131 9.93 -5.95 -17.78
N ASP A 132 10.16 -5.80 -16.47
CA ASP A 132 9.29 -6.41 -15.47
C ASP A 132 7.87 -5.86 -15.58
N ARG A 133 6.87 -6.72 -15.45
CA ARG A 133 5.46 -6.32 -15.51
C ARG A 133 4.89 -6.21 -14.11
N VAL A 134 4.17 -5.14 -13.82
CA VAL A 134 3.58 -4.88 -12.49
C VAL A 134 2.05 -4.75 -12.61
N PRO A 135 1.28 -5.33 -11.67
CA PRO A 135 -0.15 -5.08 -11.57
C PRO A 135 -0.41 -3.74 -10.85
N LEU A 136 -1.28 -2.93 -11.43
CA LEU A 136 -1.74 -1.65 -10.93
C LEU A 136 -3.25 -1.73 -10.67
N MET A 137 -3.67 -1.57 -9.42
CA MET A 137 -5.07 -1.73 -9.02
C MET A 137 -5.96 -0.69 -9.69
N LEU A 138 -7.06 -1.15 -10.28
CA LEU A 138 -8.15 -0.31 -10.78
C LEU A 138 -9.28 -0.29 -9.75
N ASN A 139 -10.03 0.81 -9.70
CA ASN A 139 -11.18 0.93 -8.80
C ASN A 139 -10.84 0.71 -7.31
N GLY A 140 -9.64 1.12 -6.88
CA GLY A 140 -9.09 0.82 -5.56
C GLY A 140 -9.65 1.64 -4.40
N LEU A 141 -10.89 2.13 -4.48
CA LEU A 141 -11.57 2.73 -3.32
C LEU A 141 -12.14 1.62 -2.45
N VAL A 142 -11.98 1.76 -1.14
CA VAL A 142 -12.44 0.76 -0.15
C VAL A 142 -13.20 1.44 0.96
N GLY A 143 -14.11 0.72 1.62
CA GLY A 143 -15.01 1.32 2.59
C GLY A 143 -16.02 2.29 1.97
N GLU A 144 -16.64 3.11 2.82
CA GLU A 144 -17.71 4.04 2.45
C GLU A 144 -17.18 5.47 2.22
N PRO A 145 -17.93 6.30 1.48
CA PRO A 145 -17.68 7.74 1.42
C PRO A 145 -17.58 8.37 2.82
N GLN A 146 -16.63 9.28 2.96
CA GLN A 146 -16.32 10.00 4.19
C GLN A 146 -16.77 11.45 4.10
N GLU A 147 -17.41 11.92 5.15
CA GLU A 147 -17.78 13.32 5.27
C GLU A 147 -16.58 14.15 5.76
N VAL A 148 -16.10 15.08 4.93
CA VAL A 148 -14.97 15.94 5.27
C VAL A 148 -15.49 17.33 5.64
N GLU A 149 -15.36 17.69 6.92
CA GLU A 149 -15.68 19.03 7.41
C GLU A 149 -14.67 20.07 6.93
N LEU A 150 -15.16 21.26 6.61
CA LEU A 150 -14.36 22.42 6.25
C LEU A 150 -14.35 23.45 7.40
N PRO A 151 -13.40 24.40 7.45
CA PRO A 151 -13.42 25.50 8.42
C PRO A 151 -14.65 26.42 8.24
N PRO A 152 -15.16 27.06 9.30
CA PRO A 152 -16.25 28.02 9.17
C PRO A 152 -15.75 29.30 8.50
N LEU A 153 -16.68 30.09 7.96
CA LEU A 153 -16.36 31.46 7.56
C LEU A 153 -15.95 32.24 8.81
N GLY A 154 -14.81 32.91 8.78
CA GLY A 154 -14.34 33.69 9.92
C GLY A 154 -15.24 34.89 10.22
N ASP A 155 -15.34 35.27 11.50
CA ASP A 155 -16.02 36.48 11.98
C ASP A 155 -15.22 37.74 11.60
N LEU A 156 -15.18 38.07 10.31
CA LEU A 156 -14.55 39.29 9.82
C LEU A 156 -15.63 40.37 9.65
N TYR A 157 -15.58 41.42 10.48
CA TYR A 157 -16.45 42.58 10.35
C TYR A 157 -16.10 43.37 9.07
N TRP A 158 -16.85 43.13 8.00
CA TRP A 158 -16.81 43.94 6.78
C TRP A 158 -18.15 44.63 6.57
N THR A 159 -18.13 45.96 6.43
CA THR A 159 -19.33 46.81 6.41
C THR A 159 -20.22 46.65 5.16
N ALA A 160 -19.88 45.76 4.22
CA ALA A 160 -20.55 45.64 2.93
C ALA A 160 -20.80 44.20 2.44
N ASP A 161 -20.40 43.17 3.20
CA ASP A 161 -20.56 41.76 2.80
C ASP A 161 -21.44 41.01 3.81
N PHE A 162 -22.74 40.90 3.50
CA PHE A 162 -23.75 40.29 4.39
C PHE A 162 -24.38 39.02 3.81
N ARG A 163 -24.01 38.64 2.57
CA ARG A 163 -24.64 37.53 1.84
C ARG A 163 -23.70 36.34 1.66
N THR A 164 -22.39 36.55 1.78
CA THR A 164 -21.44 35.46 1.62
C THR A 164 -21.68 34.39 2.66
N HIS A 165 -21.84 33.17 2.16
CA HIS A 165 -21.76 31.94 2.95
C HIS A 165 -20.70 31.05 2.34
N VAL A 166 -20.37 29.95 3.02
CA VAL A 166 -19.45 28.94 2.51
C VAL A 166 -19.94 27.56 2.92
N PRO A 167 -19.67 26.52 2.12
CA PRO A 167 -19.96 25.15 2.51
C PRO A 167 -19.22 24.79 3.81
N ARG A 168 -19.87 24.00 4.67
CA ARG A 168 -19.25 23.46 5.90
C ARG A 168 -18.63 22.08 5.68
N ARG A 169 -18.83 21.49 4.49
CA ARG A 169 -18.42 20.14 4.10
C ARG A 169 -17.97 20.15 2.64
N MET A 170 -17.10 19.23 2.27
CA MET A 170 -16.78 18.99 0.86
C MET A 170 -17.98 18.36 0.14
N THR A 171 -18.38 18.91 -1.00
CA THR A 171 -19.45 18.38 -1.86
C THR A 171 -18.93 18.23 -3.29
N ALA A 172 -19.68 17.52 -4.14
CA ALA A 172 -19.33 17.37 -5.55
C ALA A 172 -19.25 18.73 -6.27
N GLU A 173 -20.19 19.65 -6.03
CA GLU A 173 -20.19 20.99 -6.62
C GLU A 173 -18.98 21.82 -6.18
N LEU A 174 -18.62 21.76 -4.90
CA LEU A 174 -17.42 22.45 -4.41
C LEU A 174 -16.16 21.84 -5.01
N ALA A 175 -16.07 20.51 -5.08
CA ALA A 175 -14.93 19.82 -5.68
C ALA A 175 -14.79 20.14 -7.17
N GLU A 176 -15.89 20.24 -7.92
CA GLU A 176 -15.91 20.69 -9.31
C GLU A 176 -15.37 22.11 -9.46
N PHE A 177 -15.81 23.04 -8.62
CA PHE A 177 -15.33 24.41 -8.64
C PHE A 177 -13.83 24.48 -8.26
N VAL A 178 -13.39 23.72 -7.25
CA VAL A 178 -11.99 23.62 -6.82
C VAL A 178 -11.12 23.00 -7.93
N GLY A 179 -11.61 21.96 -8.62
CA GLY A 179 -10.94 21.35 -9.77
C GLY A 179 -10.69 22.37 -10.88
N TYR A 180 -11.72 23.14 -11.23
CA TYR A 180 -11.60 24.23 -12.22
C TYR A 180 -10.58 25.28 -11.78
N PHE A 181 -10.62 25.67 -10.50
CA PHE A 181 -9.66 26.60 -9.93
C PHE A 181 -8.21 26.07 -10.02
N MET A 182 -7.97 24.77 -9.83
CA MET A 182 -6.63 24.20 -9.94
C MET A 182 -6.05 24.27 -11.34
N GLY A 183 -6.88 24.25 -12.38
CA GLY A 183 -6.46 24.56 -13.74
C GLY A 183 -6.32 26.07 -13.95
N ASP A 184 -7.44 26.74 -14.22
CA ASP A 184 -7.51 28.12 -14.72
C ASP A 184 -7.91 29.17 -13.67
N GLY A 185 -7.79 28.82 -12.38
CA GLY A 185 -8.05 29.73 -11.27
C GLY A 185 -6.81 30.44 -10.71
N SER A 186 -7.04 31.61 -10.14
CA SER A 186 -6.07 32.35 -9.33
C SER A 186 -6.73 32.98 -8.10
N LEU A 187 -6.05 32.84 -6.96
CA LEU A 187 -6.45 33.49 -5.71
C LEU A 187 -5.89 34.92 -5.67
N HIS A 188 -6.72 35.85 -5.22
CA HIS A 188 -6.33 37.23 -4.93
C HIS A 188 -6.77 37.61 -3.53
N ALA A 189 -6.12 38.62 -2.94
CA ALA A 189 -6.47 39.13 -1.61
C ALA A 189 -7.93 39.62 -1.48
N LYS A 190 -8.65 39.81 -2.61
CA LYS A 190 -10.04 40.26 -2.66
C LYS A 190 -11.01 39.21 -3.21
N GLY A 191 -10.58 37.96 -3.40
CA GLY A 191 -11.45 36.89 -3.87
C GLY A 191 -10.81 36.00 -4.93
N LEU A 192 -11.67 35.33 -5.69
CA LEU A 192 -11.28 34.32 -6.67
C LEU A 192 -11.46 34.84 -8.09
N ARG A 193 -10.60 34.39 -9.00
CA ARG A 193 -10.70 34.67 -10.43
C ARG A 193 -10.49 33.39 -11.22
N LEU A 194 -11.37 33.14 -12.18
CA LEU A 194 -11.32 32.01 -13.10
C LEU A 194 -11.24 32.54 -14.53
N CYS A 195 -10.40 31.91 -15.36
CA CYS A 195 -10.30 32.21 -16.79
C CYS A 195 -11.04 31.13 -17.58
N VAL A 196 -12.04 31.52 -18.37
CA VAL A 196 -12.80 30.60 -19.22
C VAL A 196 -12.45 30.84 -20.68
N ALA A 197 -12.16 29.79 -21.44
CA ALA A 197 -11.81 29.91 -22.85
C ALA A 197 -12.90 30.61 -23.66
N LYS A 198 -12.50 31.38 -24.68
CA LYS A 198 -13.46 32.10 -25.53
C LYS A 198 -14.40 31.13 -26.24
N GLY A 199 -15.71 31.34 -26.07
CA GLY A 199 -16.76 30.55 -26.73
C GLY A 199 -17.35 29.44 -25.86
N ASP A 200 -16.85 29.26 -24.64
CA ASP A 200 -17.41 28.33 -23.64
C ASP A 200 -18.32 29.12 -22.68
N ASP A 201 -19.38 29.73 -23.22
CA ASP A 201 -20.34 30.55 -22.46
C ASP A 201 -21.17 29.69 -21.47
N ASP A 202 -21.37 28.41 -21.78
CA ASP A 202 -21.95 27.39 -20.91
C ASP A 202 -21.11 27.11 -19.66
N VAL A 203 -19.78 27.10 -19.81
CA VAL A 203 -18.85 27.00 -18.69
C VAL A 203 -18.91 28.26 -17.82
N VAL A 204 -19.02 29.44 -18.43
CA VAL A 204 -19.25 30.70 -17.68
C VAL A 204 -20.53 30.60 -16.86
N GLU A 205 -21.65 30.21 -17.48
CA GLU A 205 -22.94 30.04 -16.79
C GLU A 205 -22.84 29.05 -15.62
N ARG A 206 -22.23 27.88 -15.84
CA ARG A 206 -22.02 26.87 -14.78
C ARG A 206 -21.22 27.43 -13.61
N LEU A 207 -20.13 28.15 -13.86
CA LEU A 207 -19.29 28.73 -12.81
C LEU A 207 -20.01 29.84 -12.04
N VAL A 208 -20.83 30.64 -12.71
CA VAL A 208 -21.68 31.66 -12.08
C VAL A 208 -22.69 31.01 -11.14
N ASP A 209 -23.39 29.97 -11.60
CA ASP A 209 -24.36 29.23 -10.81
C ASP A 209 -23.72 28.55 -9.60
N LEU A 210 -22.56 27.92 -9.80
CA LEU A 210 -21.80 27.33 -8.70
C LEU A 210 -21.37 28.39 -7.68
N GLY A 211 -20.87 29.54 -8.11
CA GLY A 211 -20.45 30.58 -7.18
C GLY A 211 -21.62 31.22 -6.41
N ALA A 212 -22.79 31.36 -7.05
CA ALA A 212 -24.00 31.80 -6.39
C ALA A 212 -24.49 30.75 -5.37
N ALA A 213 -24.53 29.47 -5.75
CA ALA A 213 -25.02 28.38 -4.92
C ALA A 213 -24.08 28.04 -3.75
N LEU A 214 -22.76 28.08 -3.96
CA LEU A 214 -21.77 27.73 -2.95
C LEU A 214 -21.48 28.92 -2.02
N PHE A 215 -21.45 30.14 -2.57
CA PHE A 215 -20.94 31.31 -1.85
C PHE A 215 -21.93 32.45 -1.65
N GLY A 216 -23.12 32.40 -2.27
CA GLY A 216 -24.09 33.51 -2.20
C GLY A 216 -23.59 34.77 -2.91
N LEU A 217 -22.67 34.62 -3.87
CA LEU A 217 -21.97 35.70 -4.54
C LEU A 217 -22.34 35.81 -6.01
N ASP A 218 -22.62 37.03 -6.45
CA ASP A 218 -22.74 37.35 -7.87
C ASP A 218 -21.35 37.44 -8.51
N ALA A 219 -21.17 36.76 -9.64
CA ALA A 219 -19.93 36.83 -10.39
C ALA A 219 -19.79 38.15 -11.17
N SER A 220 -18.60 38.73 -11.14
CA SER A 220 -18.20 39.79 -12.07
C SER A 220 -17.62 39.18 -13.34
N ILE A 221 -18.31 39.33 -14.46
CA ILE A 221 -17.90 38.78 -15.76
C ILE A 221 -17.24 39.88 -16.60
N THR A 222 -16.00 39.64 -17.06
CA THR A 222 -15.27 40.58 -17.91
C THR A 222 -14.72 39.89 -19.15
N GLN A 223 -15.12 40.36 -20.33
CA GLN A 223 -14.58 39.89 -21.61
C GLN A 223 -13.14 40.36 -21.80
N LYS A 224 -12.22 39.42 -22.04
CA LYS A 224 -10.80 39.69 -22.33
C LYS A 224 -10.44 39.21 -23.73
N LYS A 225 -9.24 39.55 -24.20
CA LYS A 225 -8.75 39.08 -25.50
C LYS A 225 -8.41 37.58 -25.40
N GLY A 226 -9.32 36.73 -25.86
CA GLY A 226 -9.13 35.28 -25.98
C GLY A 226 -9.72 34.43 -24.87
N TYR A 227 -10.29 35.04 -23.83
CA TYR A 227 -10.95 34.37 -22.71
C TYR A 227 -11.96 35.30 -22.03
N THR A 228 -12.85 34.74 -21.23
CA THR A 228 -13.77 35.44 -20.33
C THR A 228 -13.27 35.29 -18.90
N GLU A 229 -13.15 36.39 -18.17
CA GLU A 229 -12.79 36.38 -16.75
C GLU A 229 -14.08 36.32 -15.90
N VAL A 230 -14.16 35.35 -14.99
CA VAL A 230 -15.25 35.21 -14.01
C VAL A 230 -14.65 35.41 -12.62
N ALA A 231 -15.08 36.45 -11.91
CA ALA A 231 -14.50 36.83 -10.63
C ALA A 231 -15.52 36.89 -9.49
N PHE A 232 -15.19 36.31 -8.35
CA PHE A 232 -15.98 36.33 -7.12
C PHE A 232 -15.25 37.19 -6.09
N ASN A 233 -15.72 38.44 -5.90
CA ASN A 233 -15.03 39.43 -5.08
C ASN A 233 -15.52 39.37 -3.63
N SER A 234 -14.81 38.63 -2.78
CA SER A 234 -15.03 38.60 -1.33
C SER A 234 -13.71 38.31 -0.61
N VAL A 235 -13.35 39.18 0.35
CA VAL A 235 -12.18 38.99 1.22
C VAL A 235 -12.40 37.81 2.19
N PRO A 236 -13.56 37.69 2.87
CA PRO A 236 -13.89 36.50 3.66
C PRO A 236 -13.75 35.19 2.87
N LEU A 237 -14.23 35.14 1.62
CA LEU A 237 -14.08 33.97 0.77
C LEU A 237 -12.60 33.64 0.51
N ALA A 238 -11.77 34.63 0.20
CA ALA A 238 -10.35 34.41 -0.05
C ALA A 238 -9.63 33.81 1.17
N VAL A 239 -9.91 34.33 2.37
CA VAL A 239 -9.33 33.83 3.63
C VAL A 239 -9.82 32.40 3.92
N TRP A 240 -11.11 32.14 3.72
CA TRP A 240 -11.68 30.80 3.88
C TRP A 240 -11.07 29.80 2.88
N TRP A 241 -10.86 30.22 1.63
CA TRP A 241 -10.24 29.42 0.57
C TRP A 241 -8.83 28.95 0.95
N GLU A 242 -8.03 29.85 1.53
CA GLU A 242 -6.71 29.52 2.08
C GLU A 242 -6.81 28.56 3.27
N ALA A 243 -7.73 28.81 4.20
CA ALA A 243 -7.94 27.96 5.38
C ALA A 243 -8.38 26.53 5.01
N CYS A 244 -9.12 26.37 3.91
CA CYS A 244 -9.48 25.07 3.35
C CYS A 244 -8.33 24.36 2.64
N GLY A 245 -7.19 25.02 2.40
CA GLY A 245 -6.08 24.46 1.64
C GLY A 245 -6.33 24.40 0.12
N PHE A 246 -7.25 25.21 -0.40
CA PHE A 246 -7.59 25.26 -1.84
C PHE A 246 -6.67 26.20 -2.63
N ALA A 247 -5.88 27.03 -1.96
CA ALA A 247 -4.91 27.89 -2.63
C ALA A 247 -3.78 27.06 -3.24
N LYS A 248 -3.39 27.36 -4.49
CA LYS A 248 -2.21 26.75 -5.13
C LYS A 248 -0.98 27.01 -4.25
N LEU A 249 -0.04 26.07 -4.20
CA LEU A 249 1.12 26.11 -3.32
C LEU A 249 2.25 26.97 -3.91
N PRO A 250 2.99 27.74 -3.11
CA PRO A 250 4.12 28.50 -3.61
C PRO A 250 5.32 27.55 -3.88
N PRO A 251 6.14 27.78 -4.93
CA PRO A 251 7.37 27.03 -5.18
C PRO A 251 8.43 27.22 -4.08
N SER A 252 8.36 28.32 -3.33
CA SER A 252 9.22 28.60 -2.18
C SER A 252 8.50 29.53 -1.19
N ALA A 253 8.92 29.53 0.07
CA ALA A 253 8.29 30.34 1.12
C ALA A 253 8.31 31.86 0.82
N GLU A 254 9.27 32.32 0.03
CA GLU A 254 9.45 33.73 -0.36
C GLU A 254 8.85 34.05 -1.74
N HIS A 255 8.14 33.11 -2.38
CA HIS A 255 7.65 33.29 -3.73
C HIS A 255 6.62 34.42 -3.85
N SER A 256 6.84 35.32 -4.82
CA SER A 256 5.85 36.27 -5.29
C SER A 256 5.77 36.23 -6.81
N GLY A 257 4.56 36.36 -7.36
CA GLY A 257 4.32 36.39 -8.81
C GLY A 257 3.67 35.13 -9.38
N LYS A 258 4.15 34.68 -10.55
CA LYS A 258 3.61 33.53 -11.31
C LYS A 258 4.42 32.27 -11.00
N GLY A 259 3.80 31.10 -11.18
CA GLY A 259 4.47 29.80 -11.01
C GLY A 259 4.03 29.02 -9.78
N TRP A 260 2.82 29.29 -9.27
CA TRP A 260 2.19 28.51 -8.21
C TRP A 260 1.93 27.07 -8.66
N HIS A 261 2.13 26.13 -7.75
CA HIS A 261 1.93 24.70 -7.96
C HIS A 261 0.51 24.31 -7.60
N ALA A 262 -0.25 23.85 -8.59
CA ALA A 262 -1.53 23.21 -8.33
C ALA A 262 -1.32 21.86 -7.63
N HIS A 263 -2.32 21.42 -6.87
CA HIS A 263 -2.35 20.15 -6.14
C HIS A 263 -3.79 19.68 -5.99
N ILE A 264 -3.98 18.42 -5.61
CA ILE A 264 -5.28 17.94 -5.15
C ILE A 264 -5.37 18.25 -3.65
N PRO A 265 -6.34 19.03 -3.16
CA PRO A 265 -6.48 19.27 -1.73
C PRO A 265 -6.76 17.98 -0.96
N ASP A 266 -6.15 17.85 0.21
CA ASP A 266 -6.38 16.69 1.09
C ASP A 266 -7.87 16.56 1.47
N SER A 267 -8.59 17.67 1.59
CA SER A 267 -10.04 17.65 1.85
C SER A 267 -10.87 17.09 0.70
N VAL A 268 -10.33 17.04 -0.53
CA VAL A 268 -10.93 16.28 -1.63
C VAL A 268 -10.53 14.83 -1.45
N LEU A 269 -9.22 14.54 -1.37
CA LEU A 269 -8.67 13.18 -1.25
C LEU A 269 -9.25 12.37 -0.08
N HIS A 270 -9.55 12.99 1.05
CA HIS A 270 -10.06 12.28 2.23
C HIS A 270 -11.55 11.94 2.16
N THR A 271 -12.28 12.40 1.13
CA THR A 271 -13.72 12.11 0.99
C THR A 271 -14.01 10.65 0.65
N ASN A 272 -13.05 9.92 0.10
CA ASN A 272 -13.27 8.54 -0.37
C ASN A 272 -14.51 8.40 -1.27
N ASP A 273 -14.90 9.46 -1.96
CA ASP A 273 -16.18 9.52 -2.66
C ASP A 273 -15.92 9.64 -4.16
N ARG A 274 -16.40 8.62 -4.89
CA ARG A 274 -16.28 8.53 -6.35
C ARG A 274 -16.90 9.72 -7.05
N GLU A 275 -18.02 10.23 -6.55
CA GLU A 275 -18.72 11.38 -7.13
C GLU A 275 -17.92 12.67 -6.94
N ILE A 276 -17.36 12.88 -5.73
CA ILE A 276 -16.55 14.06 -5.42
C ILE A 276 -15.23 14.04 -6.22
N TYR A 277 -14.58 12.88 -6.30
CA TYR A 277 -13.37 12.71 -7.12
C TYR A 277 -13.66 12.96 -8.61
N ALA A 278 -14.75 12.39 -9.13
CA ALA A 278 -15.19 12.63 -10.51
C ALA A 278 -15.47 14.12 -10.75
N ALA A 279 -16.15 14.80 -9.82
CA ALA A 279 -16.45 16.22 -9.92
C ALA A 279 -15.18 17.08 -9.93
N PHE A 280 -14.20 16.79 -9.05
CA PHE A 280 -12.90 17.46 -9.08
C PHE A 280 -12.18 17.28 -10.43
N ILE A 281 -12.16 16.05 -10.96
CA ILE A 281 -11.56 15.76 -12.27
C ILE A 281 -12.31 16.49 -13.39
N ARG A 282 -13.65 16.51 -13.37
CA ARG A 282 -14.48 17.26 -14.33
C ARG A 282 -14.07 18.72 -14.36
N GLY A 283 -13.99 19.36 -13.20
CA GLY A 283 -13.53 20.75 -13.09
C GLY A 283 -12.13 20.97 -13.66
N LEU A 284 -11.19 20.12 -13.27
CA LEU A 284 -9.78 20.22 -13.68
C LEU A 284 -9.59 20.04 -15.19
N PHE A 285 -10.25 19.05 -15.78
CA PHE A 285 -10.19 18.76 -17.21
C PHE A 285 -11.06 19.74 -18.03
N GLU A 286 -12.08 20.36 -17.43
CA GLU A 286 -12.78 21.47 -18.06
C GLU A 286 -11.88 22.71 -18.18
N ALA A 287 -11.06 23.02 -17.18
CA ALA A 287 -10.12 24.13 -17.29
C ALA A 287 -9.01 23.81 -18.33
N ASP A 288 -8.13 22.87 -18.00
CA ASP A 288 -6.87 22.63 -18.73
C ASP A 288 -6.91 21.40 -19.66
N GLY A 289 -8.04 20.71 -19.74
CA GLY A 289 -8.17 19.51 -20.56
C GLY A 289 -8.41 19.83 -22.04
N THR A 290 -7.81 19.01 -22.89
CA THR A 290 -7.94 19.03 -24.35
C THR A 290 -8.47 17.71 -24.85
N THR A 291 -9.47 17.79 -25.73
CA THR A 291 -10.02 16.66 -26.48
C THR A 291 -9.46 16.67 -27.91
N SER A 292 -8.97 15.54 -28.39
CA SER A 292 -8.41 15.43 -29.75
C SER A 292 -8.53 14.01 -30.28
N ASN A 293 -9.09 13.84 -31.47
CA ASN A 293 -9.22 12.54 -32.16
C ASN A 293 -9.82 11.43 -31.27
N GLY A 294 -10.85 11.76 -30.47
CA GLY A 294 -11.49 10.81 -29.55
C GLY A 294 -10.71 10.51 -28.26
N TYR A 295 -9.61 11.24 -27.99
CA TYR A 295 -8.86 11.13 -26.73
C TYR A 295 -9.08 12.35 -25.84
N VAL A 296 -9.13 12.11 -24.54
CA VAL A 296 -9.06 13.14 -23.50
C VAL A 296 -7.62 13.23 -23.01
N SER A 297 -7.09 14.44 -22.92
CA SER A 297 -5.80 14.74 -22.32
C SER A 297 -5.90 15.94 -21.41
N TRP A 298 -5.01 16.01 -20.43
CA TRP A 298 -4.85 17.14 -19.53
C TRP A 298 -3.36 17.36 -19.29
N SER A 299 -2.95 18.60 -19.04
CA SER A 299 -1.54 18.90 -18.84
C SER A 299 -1.30 19.90 -17.72
N THR A 300 -0.14 19.77 -17.07
CA THR A 300 0.32 20.69 -16.03
C THR A 300 1.83 20.87 -16.10
N VAL A 301 2.35 21.90 -15.45
CA VAL A 301 3.80 22.12 -15.25
C VAL A 301 4.28 21.62 -13.89
N THR A 302 3.40 21.04 -13.07
CA THR A 302 3.74 20.51 -11.74
C THR A 302 3.79 18.98 -11.78
N GLU A 303 4.99 18.41 -11.58
CA GLU A 303 5.20 16.97 -11.71
C GLU A 303 4.38 16.18 -10.69
N SER A 304 4.45 16.55 -9.40
CA SER A 304 3.73 15.88 -8.32
C SER A 304 2.22 15.87 -8.57
N PHE A 305 1.65 17.01 -8.96
CA PHE A 305 0.23 17.12 -9.29
C PHE A 305 -0.17 16.19 -10.44
N SER A 306 0.67 16.10 -11.48
CA SER A 306 0.41 15.15 -12.57
C SER A 306 0.40 13.69 -12.13
N ARG A 307 1.18 13.33 -11.11
CA ARG A 307 1.23 11.98 -10.56
C ARG A 307 0.05 11.70 -9.64
N ASP A 308 -0.31 12.67 -8.78
CA ASP A 308 -1.50 12.57 -7.93
C ASP A 308 -2.77 12.42 -8.76
N VAL A 309 -2.94 13.22 -9.84
CA VAL A 309 -4.08 13.11 -10.75
C VAL A 309 -4.09 11.77 -11.49
N GLN A 310 -2.93 11.26 -11.88
CA GLN A 310 -2.80 9.93 -12.49
C GLN A 310 -3.23 8.81 -11.52
N SER A 311 -2.84 8.90 -10.24
CA SER A 311 -3.26 7.94 -9.20
C SER A 311 -4.76 8.07 -8.88
N LEU A 312 -5.31 9.29 -8.81
CA LEU A 312 -6.74 9.52 -8.61
C LEU A 312 -7.57 8.93 -9.75
N LEU A 313 -7.16 9.16 -11.00
CA LEU A 313 -7.82 8.57 -12.17
C LEU A 313 -7.74 7.04 -12.15
N LEU A 314 -6.60 6.47 -11.77
CA LEU A 314 -6.45 5.02 -11.64
C LEU A 314 -7.37 4.43 -10.56
N ALA A 315 -7.53 5.13 -9.42
CA ALA A 315 -8.47 4.76 -8.36
C ALA A 315 -9.94 4.85 -8.82
N LEU A 316 -10.25 5.72 -9.79
CA LEU A 316 -11.52 5.76 -10.52
C LEU A 316 -11.59 4.75 -11.68
N GLY A 317 -10.56 3.91 -11.86
CA GLY A 317 -10.45 2.89 -12.89
C GLY A 317 -10.01 3.40 -14.26
N PHE A 318 -9.64 4.67 -14.41
CA PHE A 318 -9.17 5.29 -15.65
C PHE A 318 -7.65 5.19 -15.78
N VAL A 319 -7.19 4.37 -16.73
CA VAL A 319 -5.75 4.27 -17.04
C VAL A 319 -5.34 5.44 -17.92
N THR A 320 -4.23 6.11 -17.56
CA THR A 320 -3.63 7.17 -18.38
C THR A 320 -2.22 6.83 -18.82
N THR A 321 -1.84 7.32 -20.00
CA THR A 321 -0.43 7.53 -20.36
C THR A 321 0.04 8.89 -19.85
N ARG A 322 1.28 8.97 -19.38
CA ARG A 322 1.94 10.22 -19.02
C ARG A 322 3.17 10.44 -19.91
N LYS A 323 3.33 11.65 -20.44
CA LYS A 323 4.53 12.08 -21.18
C LYS A 323 5.01 13.44 -20.72
N VAL A 324 6.28 13.74 -20.97
CA VAL A 324 6.89 15.05 -20.73
C VAL A 324 7.15 15.73 -22.08
N ASP A 325 6.47 16.85 -22.33
CA ASP A 325 6.76 17.74 -23.45
C ASP A 325 7.76 18.80 -22.97
N LEU A 326 8.97 18.77 -23.52
CA LEU A 326 10.01 19.75 -23.21
C LEU A 326 9.62 21.16 -23.72
N PRO A 327 10.16 22.23 -23.11
CA PRO A 327 9.82 23.60 -23.47
C PRO A 327 10.03 23.85 -24.97
N SER A 328 9.02 24.42 -25.62
CA SER A 328 9.15 24.97 -26.97
C SER A 328 9.04 26.49 -26.89
N THR A 329 9.62 27.20 -27.86
CA THR A 329 9.68 28.68 -27.90
C THR A 329 8.33 29.39 -27.76
N ASN A 330 7.21 28.67 -27.91
CA ASN A 330 5.85 29.22 -27.95
C ASN A 330 5.04 29.02 -26.65
N TRP A 331 5.48 28.20 -25.68
CA TRP A 331 4.64 27.77 -24.55
C TRP A 331 5.27 27.89 -23.15
N GLY A 332 6.36 28.64 -23.02
CA GLY A 332 7.00 28.90 -21.73
C GLY A 332 8.29 28.08 -21.53
N ALA A 333 8.91 28.24 -20.36
CA ALA A 333 10.24 27.69 -20.06
C ALA A 333 10.21 26.39 -19.25
N ASN A 334 9.03 25.90 -18.85
CA ASN A 334 8.87 24.74 -17.96
C ASN A 334 8.48 23.49 -18.74
N ASP A 335 8.93 22.33 -18.26
CA ASP A 335 8.48 21.03 -18.72
C ASP A 335 6.96 20.90 -18.52
N ARG A 336 6.28 20.32 -19.51
CA ARG A 336 4.83 20.08 -19.46
C ARG A 336 4.55 18.60 -19.35
N PHE A 337 3.92 18.20 -18.26
CA PHE A 337 3.46 16.85 -18.00
C PHE A 337 2.06 16.67 -18.59
N VAL A 338 1.93 15.80 -19.58
CA VAL A 338 0.66 15.54 -20.28
C VAL A 338 0.15 14.16 -19.90
N LEU A 339 -1.00 14.11 -19.25
CA LEU A 339 -1.79 12.91 -19.06
C LEU A 339 -2.78 12.75 -20.21
N ARG A 340 -2.99 11.52 -20.64
CA ARG A 340 -3.98 11.19 -21.66
C ARG A 340 -4.63 9.86 -21.32
N LEU A 341 -5.96 9.78 -21.39
CA LEU A 341 -6.67 8.52 -21.23
C LEU A 341 -6.13 7.48 -22.25
N LEU A 342 -5.96 6.24 -21.80
CA LEU A 342 -5.23 5.21 -22.52
C LEU A 342 -5.72 5.02 -23.97
N ASN A 343 -7.04 4.92 -24.14
CA ASN A 343 -7.70 4.60 -25.40
C ASN A 343 -9.09 5.27 -25.50
N VAL A 344 -9.73 5.13 -26.66
CA VAL A 344 -11.04 5.75 -26.93
C VAL A 344 -12.14 5.16 -26.05
N ALA A 345 -12.09 3.87 -25.70
CA ALA A 345 -13.07 3.28 -24.77
C ALA A 345 -12.99 3.93 -23.37
N ALA A 346 -11.79 4.25 -22.89
CA ALA A 346 -11.63 5.01 -21.65
C ALA A 346 -12.20 6.44 -21.76
N ALA A 347 -12.08 7.08 -22.94
CA ALA A 347 -12.66 8.40 -23.18
C ALA A 347 -14.20 8.38 -23.29
N GLU A 348 -14.78 7.35 -23.89
CA GLU A 348 -16.24 7.14 -23.90
C GLU A 348 -16.77 6.94 -22.48
N ARG A 349 -16.10 6.11 -21.69
CA ARG A 349 -16.46 5.91 -20.28
C ARG A 349 -16.30 7.19 -19.45
N TYR A 350 -15.27 7.99 -19.73
CA TYR A 350 -15.08 9.29 -19.10
C TYR A 350 -16.26 10.21 -19.37
N LEU A 351 -16.77 10.25 -20.60
CA LEU A 351 -17.93 11.08 -20.95
C LEU A 351 -19.19 10.66 -20.17
N HIS A 352 -19.34 9.36 -19.88
CA HIS A 352 -20.50 8.85 -19.14
C HIS A 352 -20.38 9.02 -17.61
N GLU A 353 -19.18 8.85 -17.05
CA GLU A 353 -18.97 8.84 -15.59
C GLU A 353 -18.51 10.18 -15.02
N ILE A 354 -17.80 11.00 -15.81
CA ILE A 354 -17.20 12.27 -15.37
C ILE A 354 -17.78 13.43 -16.16
N ASP A 355 -17.81 13.33 -17.49
CA ASP A 355 -18.28 14.36 -18.43
C ASP A 355 -17.45 15.67 -18.40
N PHE A 356 -17.84 16.64 -19.22
CA PHE A 356 -17.34 18.01 -19.29
C PHE A 356 -18.47 18.99 -18.94
N MET A 357 -18.12 20.18 -18.43
CA MET A 357 -19.11 21.26 -18.34
C MET A 357 -19.44 21.80 -19.74
N SER A 358 -18.44 21.85 -20.62
CA SER A 358 -18.58 22.38 -21.97
C SER A 358 -19.24 21.36 -22.89
N VAL A 359 -20.37 21.76 -23.48
CA VAL A 359 -21.05 21.02 -24.55
C VAL A 359 -20.12 20.84 -25.75
N ARG A 360 -19.26 21.82 -26.03
CA ARG A 360 -18.29 21.76 -27.13
C ARG A 360 -17.23 20.67 -26.89
N LYS A 361 -16.66 20.60 -25.67
CA LYS A 361 -15.68 19.56 -25.33
C LYS A 361 -16.33 18.17 -25.34
N ALA A 362 -17.50 18.03 -24.72
CA ALA A 362 -18.28 16.79 -24.73
C ALA A 362 -18.55 16.31 -26.18
N ALA A 363 -19.07 17.18 -27.04
CA ALA A 363 -19.40 16.85 -28.43
C ALA A 363 -18.17 16.46 -29.26
N SER A 364 -16.98 17.00 -28.95
CA SER A 364 -15.75 16.72 -29.69
C SER A 364 -15.17 15.32 -29.45
N LEU A 365 -15.59 14.64 -28.38
CA LEU A 365 -15.21 13.25 -28.11
C LEU A 365 -16.05 12.23 -28.87
N TRP A 366 -17.29 12.58 -29.22
CA TRP A 366 -18.19 11.67 -29.90
C TRP A 366 -17.71 11.39 -31.33
N GLN A 367 -17.04 10.26 -31.50
CA GLN A 367 -16.72 9.68 -32.80
C GLN A 367 -17.18 8.23 -32.79
N GLY A 368 -17.98 7.82 -33.78
CA GLY A 368 -18.55 6.47 -33.85
C GLY A 368 -17.51 5.35 -33.85
N ASP A 369 -17.98 4.11 -33.88
CA ASP A 369 -17.23 2.86 -33.65
C ASP A 369 -15.77 2.89 -34.16
N HIS A 370 -14.83 3.12 -33.23
CA HIS A 370 -13.42 3.31 -33.55
C HIS A 370 -12.67 1.97 -33.52
N ARG A 371 -12.08 1.54 -34.65
CA ARG A 371 -11.34 0.26 -34.80
C ARG A 371 -10.18 0.02 -33.80
N GLN A 372 -9.83 1.00 -32.96
CA GLN A 372 -8.75 0.94 -31.96
C GLN A 372 -9.22 1.17 -30.52
N ALA A 373 -10.51 0.99 -30.21
CA ALA A 373 -11.12 1.38 -28.94
C ALA A 373 -10.44 0.81 -27.68
N SER A 374 -9.86 -0.39 -27.72
CA SER A 374 -9.28 -1.09 -26.54
C SER A 374 -7.78 -1.37 -26.66
N ARG A 375 -7.02 -0.58 -27.42
CA ARG A 375 -5.58 -0.80 -27.61
C ARG A 375 -4.82 -0.63 -26.27
N GLN A 376 -3.75 -1.41 -26.07
CA GLN A 376 -2.84 -1.33 -24.91
C GLN A 376 -3.46 -1.70 -23.55
N ASP A 377 -4.60 -2.37 -23.55
CA ASP A 377 -5.27 -2.86 -22.34
C ASP A 377 -5.41 -4.40 -22.39
N HIS A 378 -4.48 -5.07 -21.72
CA HIS A 378 -4.25 -6.50 -21.84
C HIS A 378 -4.09 -7.16 -20.47
N ILE A 379 -4.51 -8.42 -20.38
CA ILE A 379 -4.49 -9.25 -19.18
C ILE A 379 -3.48 -10.39 -19.39
N PRO A 380 -2.50 -10.57 -18.50
CA PRO A 380 -1.63 -11.74 -18.50
C PRO A 380 -2.48 -12.95 -18.13
N LEU A 381 -2.66 -13.86 -19.08
CA LEU A 381 -3.42 -15.09 -18.87
C LEU A 381 -2.64 -16.24 -19.49
N SER A 382 -2.43 -17.31 -18.74
CA SER A 382 -1.66 -18.44 -19.24
C SER A 382 -2.42 -19.17 -20.35
N ARG A 383 -1.68 -19.87 -21.22
CA ARG A 383 -2.28 -20.72 -22.25
C ARG A 383 -3.18 -21.79 -21.63
N ALA A 384 -2.72 -22.41 -20.53
CA ALA A 384 -3.46 -23.43 -19.80
C ALA A 384 -4.81 -22.89 -19.30
N LYS A 385 -4.83 -21.68 -18.73
CA LYS A 385 -6.06 -21.05 -18.25
C LYS A 385 -7.01 -20.69 -19.39
N VAL A 386 -6.50 -20.23 -20.54
CA VAL A 386 -7.35 -20.07 -21.74
C VAL A 386 -7.90 -21.41 -22.21
N ASP A 387 -7.11 -22.47 -22.16
CA ASP A 387 -7.55 -23.80 -22.57
C ASP A 387 -8.65 -24.36 -21.64
N GLU A 388 -8.55 -24.08 -20.35
CA GLU A 388 -9.53 -24.42 -19.32
C GLU A 388 -10.84 -23.64 -19.49
N LEU A 389 -10.77 -22.31 -19.57
CA LEU A 389 -11.94 -21.43 -19.52
C LEU A 389 -12.66 -21.29 -20.88
N ALA A 390 -11.95 -21.41 -21.99
CA ALA A 390 -12.50 -21.26 -23.34
C ALA A 390 -12.30 -22.56 -24.16
N PRO A 391 -13.22 -23.55 -24.08
CA PRO A 391 -13.09 -24.84 -24.77
C PRO A 391 -13.08 -24.70 -26.31
N GLU A 392 -12.73 -25.78 -27.04
CA GLU A 392 -12.47 -25.72 -28.50
C GLU A 392 -13.56 -25.06 -29.36
N ASN A 393 -14.82 -25.19 -28.94
CA ASN A 393 -15.99 -24.62 -29.61
C ASN A 393 -16.30 -23.16 -29.21
N ASP A 394 -15.52 -22.56 -28.30
CA ASP A 394 -15.73 -21.20 -27.84
C ASP A 394 -15.34 -20.17 -28.93
N SER A 395 -16.23 -19.20 -29.13
CA SER A 395 -16.06 -18.16 -30.15
C SER A 395 -14.87 -17.23 -29.89
N LEU A 396 -14.45 -17.06 -28.63
CA LEU A 396 -13.33 -16.20 -28.24
C LEU A 396 -12.00 -16.94 -28.27
N ARG A 397 -11.98 -18.27 -28.13
CA ARG A 397 -10.76 -19.09 -28.02
C ARG A 397 -9.75 -18.76 -29.12
N LYS A 398 -10.15 -18.82 -30.39
CA LYS A 398 -9.25 -18.55 -31.52
C LYS A 398 -8.60 -17.16 -31.41
N THR A 399 -9.38 -16.15 -31.05
CA THR A 399 -8.91 -14.77 -30.89
C THR A 399 -7.93 -14.63 -29.72
N MET A 400 -8.23 -15.26 -28.58
CA MET A 400 -7.36 -15.25 -27.39
C MET A 400 -6.04 -15.96 -27.64
N LEU A 401 -6.08 -17.16 -28.25
CA LEU A 401 -4.87 -17.91 -28.62
C LEU A 401 -4.00 -17.17 -29.63
N MET A 402 -4.61 -16.46 -30.59
CA MET A 402 -3.87 -15.59 -31.50
C MET A 402 -3.24 -14.38 -30.81
N SER A 403 -3.90 -13.82 -29.79
CA SER A 403 -3.34 -12.72 -28.98
C SER A 403 -2.14 -13.21 -28.17
N LEU A 404 -2.28 -14.33 -27.46
CA LEU A 404 -1.21 -14.96 -26.68
C LEU A 404 0.01 -15.25 -27.55
N ALA A 405 -0.17 -15.87 -28.72
CA ALA A 405 0.93 -16.21 -29.61
C ALA A 405 1.68 -14.98 -30.16
N ARG A 406 1.04 -13.81 -30.22
CA ARG A 406 1.64 -12.58 -30.77
C ARG A 406 2.20 -11.65 -29.71
N ARG A 407 1.63 -11.64 -28.50
CA ARG A 407 1.89 -10.63 -27.46
C ARG A 407 2.20 -11.23 -26.08
N GLY A 408 1.87 -12.49 -25.85
CA GLY A 408 1.95 -13.12 -24.53
C GLY A 408 0.78 -12.81 -23.60
N ASP A 409 -0.26 -12.11 -24.08
CA ASP A 409 -1.42 -11.70 -23.29
C ASP A 409 -2.73 -11.74 -24.09
N VAL A 410 -3.85 -11.56 -23.40
CA VAL A 410 -5.19 -11.44 -23.99
C VAL A 410 -5.75 -10.05 -23.77
N SER A 411 -6.63 -9.57 -24.67
CA SER A 411 -7.25 -8.25 -24.47
C SER A 411 -8.21 -8.26 -23.27
N ARG A 412 -8.29 -7.15 -22.52
CA ARG A 412 -9.26 -6.99 -21.41
C ARG A 412 -10.69 -7.29 -21.86
N ARG A 413 -11.08 -6.84 -23.05
CA ARG A 413 -12.42 -7.09 -23.60
C ARG A 413 -12.73 -8.59 -23.74
N SER A 414 -11.79 -9.39 -24.24
CA SER A 414 -11.99 -10.84 -24.37
C SER A 414 -12.00 -11.52 -23.01
N ALA A 415 -11.14 -11.09 -22.08
CA ALA A 415 -11.12 -11.58 -20.71
C ALA A 415 -12.43 -11.28 -19.96
N ALA A 416 -12.96 -10.04 -20.06
CA ALA A 416 -14.22 -9.66 -19.44
C ALA A 416 -15.41 -10.46 -20.01
N ALA A 417 -15.49 -10.63 -21.33
CA ALA A 417 -16.53 -11.45 -21.95
C ALA A 417 -16.45 -12.94 -21.57
N LEU A 418 -15.25 -13.42 -21.23
CA LEU A 418 -15.06 -14.77 -20.70
C LEU A 418 -15.52 -14.86 -19.24
N LEU A 419 -15.14 -13.89 -18.40
CA LEU A 419 -15.56 -13.80 -17.00
C LEU A 419 -17.09 -13.82 -16.85
N GLU A 420 -17.82 -13.07 -17.68
CA GLU A 420 -19.30 -13.04 -17.66
C GLU A 420 -19.94 -14.43 -17.82
N ARG A 421 -19.21 -15.39 -18.40
CA ARG A 421 -19.70 -16.74 -18.70
C ARG A 421 -19.12 -17.80 -17.76
N THR A 422 -17.92 -17.59 -17.23
CA THR A 422 -17.24 -18.58 -16.38
C THR A 422 -17.31 -18.26 -14.90
N ALA A 423 -17.46 -16.99 -14.53
CA ALA A 423 -17.36 -16.49 -13.15
C ALA A 423 -16.08 -16.97 -12.43
N ASP A 424 -14.96 -17.06 -13.18
CA ASP A 424 -13.67 -17.53 -12.67
C ASP A 424 -13.03 -16.49 -11.73
N PRO A 425 -12.74 -16.83 -10.46
CA PRO A 425 -12.21 -15.86 -9.48
C PRO A 425 -10.83 -15.31 -9.82
N GLU A 426 -9.94 -16.12 -10.42
CA GLU A 426 -8.61 -15.64 -10.82
C GLU A 426 -8.71 -14.61 -11.95
N LEU A 427 -9.63 -14.83 -12.89
CA LEU A 427 -9.91 -13.88 -13.97
C LEU A 427 -10.58 -12.61 -13.47
N GLU A 428 -11.49 -12.71 -12.48
CA GLU A 428 -12.07 -11.57 -11.78
C GLU A 428 -10.99 -10.72 -11.11
N GLN A 429 -10.11 -11.38 -10.33
CA GLN A 429 -8.97 -10.72 -9.70
C GLN A 429 -8.09 -10.04 -10.75
N ALA A 430 -7.69 -10.74 -11.82
CA ALA A 430 -6.84 -10.18 -12.85
C ALA A 430 -7.47 -8.96 -13.56
N LEU A 431 -8.79 -8.97 -13.77
CA LEU A 431 -9.53 -7.85 -14.34
C LEU A 431 -9.62 -6.64 -13.40
N GLY A 432 -9.39 -6.82 -12.10
CA GLY A 432 -9.23 -5.73 -11.14
C GLY A 432 -7.95 -4.88 -11.33
N PHE A 433 -7.03 -5.28 -12.21
CA PHE A 433 -5.73 -4.61 -12.37
C PHE A 433 -5.43 -4.25 -13.83
N TYR A 434 -4.65 -3.20 -14.01
CA TYR A 434 -3.94 -2.87 -15.25
C TYR A 434 -2.50 -3.35 -15.14
N TYR A 435 -1.96 -3.94 -16.20
CA TYR A 435 -0.61 -4.50 -16.19
C TYR A 435 0.30 -3.66 -17.04
N ASP A 436 1.29 -3.03 -16.40
CA ASP A 436 2.22 -2.14 -17.06
C ASP A 436 3.66 -2.63 -16.95
N THR A 437 4.50 -2.18 -17.87
CA THR A 437 5.90 -2.60 -17.96
C THR A 437 6.80 -1.56 -17.31
N VAL A 438 7.73 -1.98 -16.45
CA VAL A 438 8.77 -1.13 -15.87
C VAL A 438 9.74 -0.67 -16.95
N THR A 439 9.96 0.63 -17.06
CA THR A 439 10.88 1.24 -18.05
C THR A 439 12.09 1.89 -17.39
N THR A 440 11.93 2.34 -16.15
CA THR A 440 12.94 3.08 -15.39
C THR A 440 13.03 2.57 -13.96
N VAL A 441 14.26 2.33 -13.52
CA VAL A 441 14.61 1.97 -12.14
C VAL A 441 15.83 2.79 -11.77
N GLU A 442 15.69 3.69 -10.81
CA GLU A 442 16.71 4.70 -10.48
C GLU A 442 16.91 4.82 -8.97
N MET A 443 18.17 4.91 -8.53
CA MET A 443 18.48 5.29 -7.16
C MET A 443 18.35 6.80 -7.01
N LEU A 444 17.66 7.25 -5.97
CA LEU A 444 17.52 8.65 -5.60
C LEU A 444 18.16 8.92 -4.23
N ASP A 445 18.24 10.19 -3.87
CA ASP A 445 18.76 10.63 -2.56
C ASP A 445 17.85 10.20 -1.40
N ASP A 446 18.39 10.36 -0.19
CA ASP A 446 17.72 9.99 1.05
C ASP A 446 16.41 10.76 1.25
N GLN A 447 15.34 10.02 1.55
CA GLN A 447 14.01 10.57 1.81
C GLN A 447 13.42 9.97 3.08
N PRO A 448 12.51 10.67 3.78
CA PRO A 448 11.80 10.10 4.91
C PRO A 448 10.89 8.96 4.42
N THR A 449 11.06 7.79 5.02
CA THR A 449 10.35 6.57 4.65
C THR A 449 9.47 6.07 5.79
N PHE A 450 8.33 5.50 5.39
CA PHE A 450 7.26 5.06 6.26
C PHE A 450 6.69 3.74 5.78
N ASP A 451 5.94 3.06 6.64
CA ASP A 451 5.18 1.88 6.23
C ASP A 451 3.93 1.72 7.11
N ILE A 452 3.07 0.78 6.75
CA ILE A 452 1.94 0.35 7.57
C ILE A 452 1.99 -1.16 7.83
N SER A 453 1.31 -1.61 8.89
CA SER A 453 1.12 -3.02 9.19
C SER A 453 -0.32 -3.43 8.94
N VAL A 454 -0.49 -4.45 8.11
CA VAL A 454 -1.74 -5.11 7.67
C VAL A 454 -1.58 -6.61 7.99
N PRO A 455 -1.97 -7.05 9.21
CA PRO A 455 -1.57 -8.36 9.72
C PRO A 455 -2.12 -9.57 8.95
N ASP A 456 -3.21 -9.40 8.21
CA ASP A 456 -3.95 -10.53 7.62
C ASP A 456 -3.25 -11.10 6.38
N ASN A 457 -2.97 -10.26 5.38
CA ASN A 457 -2.39 -10.70 4.11
C ASN A 457 -1.10 -9.98 3.70
N VAL A 458 -0.56 -9.11 4.55
CA VAL A 458 0.78 -8.51 4.35
C VAL A 458 0.84 -7.57 3.14
N THR A 459 -0.31 -7.03 2.70
CA THR A 459 -0.40 -6.22 1.48
C THR A 459 -1.12 -4.90 1.73
N TYR A 460 -0.74 -3.86 0.99
CA TYR A 460 -1.56 -2.67 0.74
C TYR A 460 -1.29 -2.09 -0.65
N VAL A 461 -2.13 -1.16 -1.09
CA VAL A 461 -2.00 -0.51 -2.40
C VAL A 461 -1.50 0.92 -2.25
N ALA A 462 -0.39 1.24 -2.89
CA ALA A 462 0.24 2.56 -2.88
C ALA A 462 0.53 3.04 -4.32
N ASN A 463 0.03 4.22 -4.69
CA ASN A 463 0.06 4.76 -6.06
C ASN A 463 -0.50 3.77 -7.11
N GLY A 464 -1.38 2.86 -6.69
CA GLY A 464 -1.91 1.76 -7.50
C GLY A 464 -1.08 0.47 -7.48
N PHE A 465 0.18 0.50 -7.03
CA PHE A 465 1.01 -0.71 -6.97
C PHE A 465 0.62 -1.58 -5.77
N VAL A 466 0.64 -2.89 -5.98
CA VAL A 466 0.49 -3.87 -4.89
C VAL A 466 1.80 -3.97 -4.13
N SER A 467 1.81 -3.38 -2.93
CA SER A 467 2.97 -3.18 -2.07
C SER A 467 2.93 -4.14 -0.89
N HIS A 468 4.09 -4.68 -0.55
CA HIS A 468 4.25 -5.53 0.62
C HIS A 468 4.36 -4.64 1.86
N ASN A 469 3.72 -5.05 2.95
CA ASN A 469 3.74 -4.31 4.20
C ASN A 469 4.90 -4.69 5.13
N THR A 470 4.97 -4.01 6.26
CA THR A 470 5.78 -4.45 7.38
C THR A 470 4.89 -5.20 8.36
N ILE A 471 5.23 -6.46 8.65
CA ILE A 471 4.63 -7.18 9.78
C ILE A 471 5.23 -6.71 11.10
N SER A 472 4.36 -6.29 12.02
CA SER A 472 4.71 -5.86 13.39
C SER A 472 5.15 -6.99 14.32
N PHE A 473 5.07 -8.25 13.88
CA PHE A 473 5.70 -9.30 14.67
C PHE A 473 7.17 -8.96 14.85
N MET A 474 7.64 -9.18 16.07
CA MET A 474 9.03 -9.54 16.28
C MET A 474 9.27 -10.86 15.51
N MET A 475 9.41 -10.71 14.19
CA MET A 475 10.32 -11.38 13.30
C MET A 475 10.28 -12.89 13.17
N ASP A 476 9.18 -13.40 12.60
CA ASP A 476 9.13 -14.76 12.01
C ASP A 476 9.66 -15.85 12.97
N CYS A 477 9.61 -15.57 14.28
CA CYS A 477 10.24 -16.35 15.32
C CYS A 477 9.25 -17.40 15.76
N ASP A 478 9.62 -18.66 15.59
CA ASP A 478 8.84 -19.78 16.12
C ASP A 478 8.72 -19.68 17.66
N THR A 479 9.61 -18.97 18.36
CA THR A 479 9.58 -18.79 19.82
C THR A 479 9.29 -17.36 20.26
N THR A 480 8.48 -17.21 21.30
CA THR A 480 8.12 -15.91 21.91
C THR A 480 9.19 -15.31 22.83
N GLY A 481 10.33 -15.98 23.00
CA GLY A 481 11.43 -15.53 23.84
C GLY A 481 12.61 -16.50 23.86
N VAL A 482 13.48 -16.36 24.87
CA VAL A 482 14.59 -17.29 25.11
C VAL A 482 14.06 -18.53 25.82
N GLU A 483 13.43 -19.42 25.06
CA GLU A 483 12.83 -20.65 25.56
C GLU A 483 12.85 -21.78 24.53
N PRO A 484 12.81 -23.05 24.97
CA PRO A 484 12.46 -24.14 24.08
C PRO A 484 11.06 -23.93 23.55
N ASP A 485 10.85 -24.26 22.27
CA ASP A 485 9.53 -24.12 21.67
C ASP A 485 8.44 -24.90 22.43
N PHE A 486 7.23 -24.35 22.46
CA PHE A 486 6.11 -24.90 23.22
C PHE A 486 5.61 -26.22 22.64
N SER A 487 5.40 -26.28 21.32
CA SER A 487 4.95 -27.45 20.59
C SER A 487 5.43 -27.37 19.14
N LEU A 488 5.63 -28.52 18.49
CA LEU A 488 6.02 -28.60 17.07
C LEU A 488 4.95 -28.04 16.13
N VAL A 489 3.68 -28.06 16.55
CA VAL A 489 2.55 -27.51 15.82
C VAL A 489 1.78 -26.56 16.72
N LYS A 490 1.41 -25.40 16.18
CA LYS A 490 0.67 -24.36 16.91
C LYS A 490 -0.66 -24.11 16.23
N SER A 491 -1.72 -24.10 17.02
CA SER A 491 -3.06 -23.80 16.54
C SER A 491 -3.44 -22.36 16.87
N LYS A 492 -3.81 -21.56 15.86
CA LYS A 492 -4.27 -20.19 16.01
C LYS A 492 -5.76 -20.10 15.71
N LYS A 493 -6.54 -19.59 16.67
CA LYS A 493 -7.93 -19.19 16.43
C LYS A 493 -7.98 -17.88 15.66
N LEU A 494 -8.68 -17.88 14.53
CA LEU A 494 -8.81 -16.71 13.66
C LEU A 494 -9.91 -15.76 14.19
N VAL A 495 -9.72 -14.46 13.97
CA VAL A 495 -10.76 -13.47 14.25
C VAL A 495 -11.87 -13.67 13.22
N GLY A 496 -13.06 -14.09 13.67
CA GLY A 496 -14.16 -14.51 12.80
C GLY A 496 -14.55 -16.00 12.93
N GLY A 497 -13.76 -16.79 13.67
CA GLY A 497 -13.99 -18.23 13.86
C GLY A 497 -13.20 -19.09 12.87
N GLY A 498 -12.73 -20.25 13.34
CA GLY A 498 -11.79 -21.13 12.62
C GLY A 498 -10.45 -21.27 13.36
N GLU A 499 -9.70 -22.32 13.03
CA GLU A 499 -8.40 -22.65 13.62
C GLU A 499 -7.43 -23.04 12.50
N ILE A 500 -6.24 -22.43 12.47
CA ILE A 500 -5.16 -22.79 11.54
C ILE A 500 -4.01 -23.42 12.32
N THR A 501 -3.50 -24.56 11.86
CA THR A 501 -2.29 -25.21 12.37
C THR A 501 -1.06 -24.70 11.62
N ILE A 502 0.01 -24.45 12.36
CA ILE A 502 1.28 -23.99 11.80
C ILE A 502 2.37 -24.89 12.37
N VAL A 503 3.06 -25.64 11.50
CA VAL A 503 4.25 -26.42 11.87
C VAL A 503 5.44 -25.48 12.05
N ASN A 504 6.20 -25.69 13.12
CA ASN A 504 7.43 -24.95 13.43
C ASN A 504 8.44 -25.04 12.28
N LYS A 505 8.93 -23.90 11.78
CA LYS A 505 9.85 -23.81 10.63
C LYS A 505 11.24 -24.38 10.92
N SER A 506 11.63 -24.52 12.19
CA SER A 506 12.86 -25.21 12.58
C SER A 506 12.84 -26.73 12.34
N VAL A 507 11.66 -27.34 12.19
CA VAL A 507 11.54 -28.78 11.91
C VAL A 507 12.20 -29.16 10.57
N PRO A 508 11.82 -28.58 9.41
CA PRO A 508 12.49 -28.89 8.15
C PRO A 508 13.98 -28.53 8.17
N MET A 509 14.37 -27.40 8.78
CA MET A 509 15.78 -27.00 8.88
C MET A 509 16.63 -28.02 9.66
N ALA A 510 16.11 -28.55 10.76
CA ALA A 510 16.80 -29.56 11.56
C ALA A 510 16.93 -30.88 10.80
N LEU A 511 15.89 -31.30 10.07
CA LEU A 511 15.94 -32.52 9.25
C LEU A 511 16.96 -32.41 8.11
N GLU A 512 17.00 -31.29 7.39
CA GLU A 512 18.02 -31.04 6.37
C GLU A 512 19.44 -31.11 6.96
N LYS A 513 19.64 -30.52 8.14
CA LYS A 513 20.94 -30.53 8.82
C LYS A 513 21.37 -31.93 9.28
N LEU A 514 20.39 -32.76 9.65
CA LEU A 514 20.59 -34.17 10.01
C LEU A 514 20.78 -35.09 8.78
N GLY A 515 20.65 -34.55 7.57
CA GLY A 515 20.96 -35.24 6.31
C GLY A 515 19.81 -36.02 5.69
N TYR A 516 18.56 -35.71 6.04
CA TYR A 516 17.39 -36.29 5.38
C TYR A 516 17.23 -35.72 3.95
N ALA A 517 16.74 -36.54 3.02
CA ALA A 517 16.48 -36.10 1.65
C ALA A 517 15.26 -35.18 1.58
N PRO A 518 15.17 -34.24 0.61
CA PRO A 518 14.05 -33.29 0.52
C PRO A 518 12.66 -33.94 0.55
N THR A 519 12.49 -35.08 -0.13
CA THR A 519 11.24 -35.84 -0.13
C THR A 519 10.91 -36.46 1.23
N GLU A 520 11.91 -36.91 1.97
CA GLU A 520 11.73 -37.41 3.34
C GLU A 520 11.32 -36.26 4.27
N VAL A 521 11.93 -35.08 4.12
CA VAL A 521 11.59 -33.88 4.89
C VAL A 521 10.13 -33.50 4.67
N GLU A 522 9.64 -33.45 3.44
CA GLU A 522 8.24 -33.15 3.12
C GLU A 522 7.27 -34.15 3.78
N GLU A 523 7.55 -35.45 3.68
CA GLU A 523 6.71 -36.49 4.29
C GLU A 523 6.72 -36.42 5.83
N ILE A 524 7.86 -36.12 6.44
CA ILE A 524 7.99 -35.96 7.90
C ILE A 524 7.23 -34.72 8.36
N VAL A 525 7.35 -33.59 7.64
CA VAL A 525 6.66 -32.34 7.98
C VAL A 525 5.14 -32.53 7.87
N ALA A 526 4.65 -33.20 6.82
CA ALA A 526 3.24 -33.53 6.69
C ALA A 526 2.75 -34.43 7.84
N PHE A 527 3.54 -35.42 8.25
CA PHE A 527 3.21 -36.25 9.41
C PHE A 527 3.14 -35.43 10.71
N VAL A 528 4.08 -34.50 10.91
CA VAL A 528 4.09 -33.63 12.09
C VAL A 528 2.88 -32.71 12.11
N ASP A 529 2.47 -32.13 10.97
CA ASP A 529 1.26 -31.32 10.85
C ASP A 529 0.00 -32.10 11.24
N GLU A 530 -0.10 -33.37 10.83
CA GLU A 530 -1.27 -34.21 11.13
C GLU A 530 -1.27 -34.73 12.58
N ARG A 531 -0.10 -35.09 13.13
CA ARG A 531 0.01 -35.87 14.38
C ARG A 531 0.58 -35.07 15.55
N ASN A 532 1.02 -33.83 15.34
CA ASN A 532 1.69 -32.98 16.32
C ASN A 532 2.94 -33.62 16.97
N THR A 533 3.57 -34.60 16.32
CA THR A 533 4.74 -35.31 16.84
C THR A 533 5.62 -35.89 15.74
N VAL A 534 6.93 -35.99 15.99
CA VAL A 534 7.87 -36.74 15.13
C VAL A 534 7.91 -38.23 15.47
N VAL A 535 7.31 -38.66 16.58
CA VAL A 535 7.35 -40.05 17.02
C VAL A 535 6.51 -40.90 16.07
N GLY A 536 7.15 -41.86 15.42
CA GLY A 536 6.52 -42.71 14.41
C GLY A 536 6.39 -42.08 13.02
N ALA A 537 6.94 -40.88 12.81
CA ALA A 537 7.06 -40.29 11.48
C ALA A 537 7.93 -41.18 10.56
N PRO A 538 7.61 -41.25 9.26
CA PRO A 538 8.37 -42.07 8.31
C PRO A 538 9.82 -41.59 8.25
N PHE A 539 10.77 -42.52 8.06
CA PHE A 539 12.22 -42.27 7.95
C PHE A 539 12.92 -41.74 9.23
N VAL A 540 12.22 -41.06 10.14
CA VAL A 540 12.83 -40.44 11.33
C VAL A 540 13.44 -41.51 12.24
N LYS A 541 14.76 -41.47 12.37
CA LYS A 541 15.50 -42.34 13.29
C LYS A 541 15.20 -41.94 14.74
N ALA A 542 15.01 -42.95 15.60
CA ALA A 542 14.72 -42.74 17.02
C ALA A 542 15.81 -41.92 17.74
N GLU A 543 17.07 -42.00 17.29
CA GLU A 543 18.18 -41.20 17.80
C GLU A 543 18.03 -39.69 17.54
N HIS A 544 17.20 -39.29 16.57
CA HIS A 544 16.94 -37.88 16.26
C HIS A 544 15.74 -37.30 16.99
N TYR A 545 14.88 -38.12 17.64
CA TYR A 545 13.73 -37.62 18.39
C TYR A 545 14.08 -36.52 19.41
N PRO A 546 15.19 -36.61 20.19
CA PRO A 546 15.54 -35.58 21.16
C PRO A 546 15.80 -34.18 20.59
N VAL A 547 16.00 -34.04 19.27
CA VAL A 547 16.16 -32.76 18.58
C VAL A 547 14.84 -31.99 18.54
N PHE A 548 13.73 -32.70 18.45
CA PHE A 548 12.38 -32.14 18.28
C PHE A 548 11.56 -32.14 19.58
N ASP A 549 12.18 -32.48 20.72
CA ASP A 549 11.51 -32.41 22.02
C ASP A 549 11.16 -30.92 22.35
N CYS A 550 9.95 -30.67 22.83
CA CYS A 550 9.41 -29.33 23.11
C CYS A 550 9.28 -29.07 24.62
N ALA A 551 8.84 -27.88 25.02
CA ALA A 551 8.64 -27.50 26.42
C ALA A 551 7.54 -28.32 27.14
N VAL A 552 6.58 -28.87 26.39
CA VAL A 552 5.47 -29.67 26.90
C VAL A 552 5.23 -30.89 26.00
N GLY A 553 4.40 -31.84 26.47
CA GLY A 553 4.05 -33.08 25.77
C GLY A 553 4.74 -34.32 26.34
N ASP A 554 4.46 -35.49 25.73
CA ASP A 554 4.97 -36.80 26.21
C ASP A 554 6.50 -36.88 26.26
N ARG A 555 7.18 -36.05 25.46
CA ARG A 555 8.64 -35.90 25.43
C ARG A 555 9.08 -34.49 25.82
N ALA A 556 8.49 -33.93 26.88
CA ALA A 556 8.84 -32.60 27.36
C ALA A 556 10.33 -32.51 27.77
N ILE A 557 10.97 -31.41 27.35
CA ILE A 557 12.29 -31.03 27.83
C ILE A 557 12.23 -30.84 29.34
N HIS A 558 13.13 -31.49 30.06
CA HIS A 558 13.24 -31.32 31.51
C HIS A 558 13.39 -29.83 31.86
N TYR A 559 12.71 -29.36 32.91
CA TYR A 559 12.62 -27.94 33.26
C TYR A 559 13.98 -27.23 33.42
N THR A 560 15.05 -27.96 33.77
CA THR A 560 16.43 -27.44 33.81
C THR A 560 16.95 -27.00 32.43
N GLY A 561 16.45 -27.57 31.34
CA GLY A 561 16.79 -27.19 29.97
C GLY A 561 16.43 -25.74 29.68
N HIS A 562 15.28 -25.28 30.18
CA HIS A 562 14.86 -23.88 30.09
C HIS A 562 15.86 -22.96 30.78
N THR A 563 16.28 -23.31 32.00
CA THR A 563 17.23 -22.49 32.77
C THR A 563 18.63 -22.46 32.17
N LYS A 564 19.09 -23.58 31.59
CA LYS A 564 20.38 -23.64 30.88
C LYS A 564 20.36 -22.75 29.65
N MET A 565 19.28 -22.80 28.88
CA MET A 565 19.12 -21.96 27.69
C MET A 565 19.06 -20.47 28.04
N MET A 566 18.29 -20.10 29.07
CA MET A 566 18.27 -18.73 29.59
C MET A 566 19.67 -18.29 30.06
N GLY A 567 20.39 -19.16 30.77
CA GLY A 567 21.76 -18.91 31.24
C GLY A 567 22.75 -18.70 30.09
N ALA A 568 22.59 -19.40 28.97
CA ALA A 568 23.45 -19.23 27.80
C ALA A 568 23.27 -17.88 27.09
N VAL A 569 22.07 -17.28 27.17
CA VAL A 569 21.79 -15.98 26.54
C VAL A 569 22.00 -14.81 27.49
N GLN A 570 21.75 -15.01 28.78
CA GLN A 570 21.75 -13.94 29.77
C GLN A 570 23.02 -13.05 29.82
N PRO A 571 24.26 -13.56 29.59
CA PRO A 571 25.47 -12.74 29.54
C PRO A 571 25.45 -11.65 28.46
N PHE A 572 24.70 -11.87 27.37
CA PHE A 572 24.70 -10.99 26.20
C PHE A 572 23.61 -9.93 26.23
N ILE A 573 22.79 -9.90 27.28
CA ILE A 573 21.68 -8.96 27.44
C ILE A 573 21.74 -8.26 28.80
N SER A 574 21.54 -6.95 28.79
CA SER A 574 21.57 -6.12 30.01
C SER A 574 20.33 -6.35 30.89
N GLY A 575 19.16 -6.55 30.28
CA GLY A 575 17.90 -6.86 30.95
C GLY A 575 17.79 -8.33 31.41
N ALA A 576 16.83 -8.60 32.28
CA ALA A 576 16.47 -9.96 32.68
C ALA A 576 15.58 -10.62 31.61
N ILE A 577 15.69 -11.94 31.46
CA ILE A 577 14.83 -12.71 30.54
C ILE A 577 13.46 -12.91 31.19
N SER A 578 12.41 -12.39 30.57
CA SER A 578 11.02 -12.52 31.05
C SER A 578 10.39 -13.83 30.57
N LYS A 579 10.93 -14.97 31.04
CA LYS A 579 10.45 -16.33 30.71
C LYS A 579 10.05 -17.12 31.97
N THR A 580 8.91 -17.81 31.88
CA THR A 580 8.40 -18.75 32.89
C THR A 580 8.86 -20.17 32.63
N VAL A 581 9.53 -20.80 33.58
CA VAL A 581 9.91 -22.23 33.53
C VAL A 581 8.70 -23.08 33.93
N ASN A 582 8.26 -23.95 33.03
CA ASN A 582 7.19 -24.90 33.29
C ASN A 582 7.74 -26.11 34.05
N LEU A 583 7.07 -26.48 35.14
CA LEU A 583 7.45 -27.56 36.04
C LEU A 583 6.33 -28.59 36.10
N PRO A 584 6.64 -29.89 36.18
CA PRO A 584 5.61 -30.91 36.34
C PRO A 584 4.89 -30.78 37.69
N GLU A 585 3.65 -31.26 37.76
CA GLU A 585 2.86 -31.26 39.00
C GLU A 585 3.59 -31.98 40.16
N THR A 586 4.38 -33.00 39.82
CA THR A 586 5.15 -33.83 40.77
C THR A 586 6.40 -33.15 41.33
N VAL A 587 6.76 -31.95 40.87
CA VAL A 587 7.98 -31.25 41.33
C VAL A 587 7.91 -30.95 42.83
N THR A 588 9.00 -31.25 43.53
CA THR A 588 9.13 -31.03 44.97
C THR A 588 9.62 -29.62 45.30
N VAL A 589 9.43 -29.19 46.54
CA VAL A 589 9.93 -27.89 47.04
C VAL A 589 11.45 -27.81 46.95
N ASP A 590 12.16 -28.91 47.23
CA ASP A 590 13.62 -28.96 47.16
C ASP A 590 14.12 -28.81 45.72
N GLU A 591 13.44 -29.41 44.75
CA GLU A 591 13.74 -29.25 43.33
C GLU A 591 13.49 -27.82 42.85
N VAL A 592 12.41 -27.17 43.31
CA VAL A 592 12.17 -25.75 43.04
C VAL A 592 13.28 -24.88 43.64
N ALA A 593 13.66 -25.11 44.90
CA ALA A 593 14.75 -24.38 45.54
C ALA A 593 16.08 -24.56 44.79
N LYS A 594 16.35 -25.81 44.34
CA LYS A 594 17.50 -26.12 43.51
C LYS A 594 17.46 -25.38 42.18
N LEU A 595 16.30 -25.31 41.52
CA LEU A 595 16.14 -24.56 40.27
C LEU A 595 16.51 -23.08 40.43
N PHE A 596 16.05 -22.42 41.49
CA PHE A 596 16.43 -21.03 41.77
C PHE A 596 17.95 -20.90 41.99
N SER A 597 18.55 -21.81 42.76
CA SER A 597 20.00 -21.82 43.00
C SER A 597 20.81 -22.05 41.72
N ASP A 598 20.41 -23.00 40.89
CA ASP A 598 21.07 -23.31 39.64
C ASP A 598 20.93 -22.15 38.63
N SER A 599 19.74 -21.53 38.55
CA SER A 599 19.51 -20.35 37.71
C SER A 599 20.43 -19.20 38.08
N TRP A 600 20.57 -18.91 39.38
CA TRP A 600 21.49 -17.89 39.87
C TRP A 600 22.96 -18.22 39.50
N LYS A 601 23.38 -19.49 39.65
CA LYS A 601 24.74 -19.92 39.27
C LYS A 601 25.01 -19.76 37.77
N LEU A 602 23.97 -19.90 36.93
CA LEU A 602 24.03 -19.66 35.49
C LEU A 602 23.95 -18.18 35.12
N GLY A 603 23.88 -17.27 36.10
CA GLY A 603 23.81 -15.83 35.88
C GLY A 603 22.43 -15.31 35.48
N VAL A 604 21.39 -16.15 35.49
CA VAL A 604 20.01 -15.77 35.17
C VAL A 604 19.52 -14.72 36.17
N LYS A 605 19.11 -13.55 35.66
CA LYS A 605 18.79 -12.38 36.49
C LYS A 605 17.39 -12.42 37.10
N ALA A 606 16.46 -13.10 36.44
CA ALA A 606 15.10 -13.32 36.93
C ALA A 606 14.59 -14.69 36.44
N ILE A 607 13.78 -15.34 37.27
CA ILE A 607 13.11 -16.58 36.93
C ILE A 607 11.67 -16.55 37.44
N ALA A 608 10.73 -16.82 36.55
CA ALA A 608 9.36 -17.14 36.92
C ALA A 608 9.17 -18.65 36.78
N ILE A 609 8.35 -19.25 37.63
CA ILE A 609 7.99 -20.67 37.53
C ILE A 609 6.48 -20.82 37.41
N TYR A 610 6.08 -21.85 36.69
CA TYR A 610 4.72 -22.33 36.65
C TYR A 610 4.75 -23.83 36.91
N ARG A 611 3.95 -24.31 37.86
CA ARG A 611 3.79 -25.74 38.13
C ARG A 611 2.49 -26.21 37.52
N ASP A 612 2.53 -27.28 36.75
CA ASP A 612 1.33 -27.83 36.11
C ASP A 612 0.23 -28.08 37.15
N ASN A 613 -1.01 -27.79 36.74
CA ASN A 613 -2.23 -27.85 37.56
C ASN A 613 -2.26 -26.91 38.79
N CYS A 614 -1.37 -25.92 38.89
CA CYS A 614 -1.41 -24.94 39.99
C CYS A 614 -2.45 -23.81 39.79
N LYS A 615 -3.07 -23.71 38.61
CA LYS A 615 -4.13 -22.73 38.27
C LYS A 615 -5.30 -23.41 37.53
N VAL A 616 -6.50 -22.85 37.68
CA VAL A 616 -7.77 -23.40 37.17
C VAL A 616 -7.92 -23.32 35.64
N ALA A 617 -7.19 -22.42 34.97
CA ALA A 617 -7.22 -22.25 33.52
C ALA A 617 -5.80 -21.97 32.98
N GLN A 618 -5.49 -22.52 31.81
CA GLN A 618 -4.20 -22.35 31.13
C GLN A 618 -4.36 -21.43 29.90
N PRO A 619 -3.46 -20.45 29.66
CA PRO A 619 -3.55 -19.56 28.51
C PRO A 619 -3.26 -20.23 27.15
N LEU A 620 -2.54 -21.35 27.15
CA LEU A 620 -2.14 -22.12 25.97
C LEU A 620 -2.43 -23.60 26.23
N SER A 621 -2.98 -24.30 25.24
CA SER A 621 -3.13 -25.76 25.21
C SER A 621 -2.31 -26.30 24.04
N GLY A 622 -1.50 -27.32 24.30
CA GLY A 622 -0.72 -28.02 23.27
C GLY A 622 -1.51 -29.11 22.57
#